data_AF-A0A146L7P6-F1
#
_entry.id   AF-A0A146L7P6-F1
#
_cell.length_a   1.000
_cell.length_b   1.000
_cell.length_c   1.000
_cell.angle_alpha   90.00
_cell.angle_beta   90.00
_cell.angle_gamma   90.00
#
_symmetry.space_group_name_H-M   'P 1'
#
loop_
_entity.id
_entity.type
_entity.pdbx_description
1 polymer ?
#
loop_
_entity_poly.entity_id
_entity_poly.type
_entity_poly.pdbx_seq_one_letter_code
_entity_poly.pdbx_strand_id
1 'polypeptide(L)'
;MTDYIDPHFIRALCKPPERRNLQDLQIIYYGLHGLEALSHYRDSVLRSLCKTVRYERHLANDVLYYTGELSSCWYILLSGSVFIDGSMFLPTSSFGKRTGG
;
A
#
# COMPACT_ATOMS: atom_id res chain seq x y z
N MET A 1 -9.23 17.18 3.59
CA MET A 1 -7.96 17.65 2.99
C MET A 1 -7.56 16.52 2.06
N THR A 2 -7.68 16.67 0.75
CA THR A 2 -7.28 15.62 -0.20
C THR A 2 -5.77 15.50 -0.12
N ASP A 3 -5.28 14.56 0.69
CA ASP A 3 -3.87 14.40 0.98
C ASP A 3 -3.09 14.21 -0.31
N TYR A 4 -2.31 15.24 -0.65
CA TYR A 4 -1.39 15.20 -1.76
C TYR A 4 -0.30 14.20 -1.37
N ILE A 5 -0.39 12.99 -1.92
CA ILE A 5 0.63 11.98 -1.64
C ILE A 5 1.97 12.52 -2.15
N ASP A 6 2.94 12.60 -1.24
CA ASP A 6 4.26 13.16 -1.54
C ASP A 6 4.86 12.47 -2.79
N PRO A 7 5.20 13.22 -3.86
CA PRO A 7 5.84 12.66 -5.03
C PRO A 7 7.13 11.90 -4.73
N HIS A 8 7.86 12.27 -3.67
CA HIS A 8 9.05 11.56 -3.23
C HIS A 8 8.70 10.19 -2.66
N PHE A 9 7.58 10.07 -1.95
CA PHE A 9 7.08 8.79 -1.44
C PHE A 9 6.75 7.83 -2.59
N ILE A 10 6.00 8.30 -3.60
CA ILE A 10 5.70 7.49 -4.79
C ILE A 10 6.98 7.09 -5.52
N ARG A 11 7.91 8.05 -5.74
CA ARG A 11 9.18 7.77 -6.41
C ARG A 11 10.03 6.74 -5.67
N ALA A 12 10.06 6.79 -4.34
CA ALA A 12 10.78 5.81 -3.52
C ALA A 12 10.11 4.42 -3.59
N LEU A 13 8.77 4.36 -3.56
CA LEU A 13 8.04 3.09 -3.68
C LEU A 13 8.19 2.43 -5.06
N CYS A 14 8.31 3.23 -6.14
CA CYS A 14 8.55 2.73 -7.50
C CYS A 14 9.90 2.01 -7.64
N LYS A 15 10.86 2.24 -6.73
CA LYS A 15 12.11 1.47 -6.72
C LYS A 15 11.85 0.05 -6.21
N PRO A 16 12.38 -0.99 -6.88
CA PRO A 16 12.31 -2.37 -6.38
C PRO A 16 12.88 -2.45 -4.97
N PRO A 17 12.28 -3.23 -4.05
CA PRO A 17 12.71 -3.29 -2.65
C PRO A 17 14.22 -3.55 -2.47
N GLU A 18 14.78 -4.47 -3.25
CA GLU A 18 16.21 -4.84 -3.21
C GLU A 18 17.17 -3.73 -3.67
N ARG A 19 16.65 -2.67 -4.30
CA ARG A 19 17.44 -1.54 -4.81
C ARG A 19 17.25 -0.26 -3.99
N ARG A 20 16.49 -0.32 -2.90
CA ARG A 20 16.24 0.85 -2.04
C ARG A 20 17.45 1.12 -1.16
N ASN A 21 17.88 2.37 -1.12
CA ASN A 21 18.92 2.82 -0.19
C ASN A 21 18.30 3.28 1.15
N LEU A 22 19.14 3.68 2.11
CA LEU A 22 18.68 4.12 3.44
C LEU A 22 17.74 5.33 3.36
N GLN A 23 17.99 6.27 2.45
CA GLN A 23 17.15 7.46 2.24
C GLN A 23 15.77 7.06 1.70
N ASP A 24 15.71 6.14 0.74
CA ASP A 24 14.46 5.62 0.20
C ASP A 24 13.62 4.96 1.30
N LEU A 25 14.26 4.15 2.15
CA LEU A 25 13.60 3.49 3.28
C LEU A 25 13.08 4.49 4.32
N GLN A 26 13.79 5.60 4.55
CA GLN A 26 13.32 6.67 5.44
C GLN A 26 12.12 7.40 4.85
N ILE A 27 12.15 7.76 3.56
CA ILE A 27 11.01 8.40 2.87
C ILE A 27 9.78 7.49 2.94
N ILE A 28 9.96 6.20 2.63
CA ILE A 28 8.87 5.22 2.70
C ILE A 28 8.35 5.09 4.12
N TYR A 29 9.22 5.04 5.12
CA TYR A 29 8.83 4.95 6.53
C TYR A 29 7.91 6.10 6.94
N TYR A 30 8.30 7.35 6.68
CA TYR A 30 7.48 8.50 7.02
C TYR A 30 6.17 8.53 6.24
N GLY A 31 6.20 8.15 4.96
CA GLY A 31 4.98 8.03 4.15
C GLY A 31 4.02 6.98 4.71
N LEU A 32 4.50 5.77 5.01
CA LEU A 32 3.69 4.70 5.60
C LEU A 32 3.14 5.07 6.99
N HIS A 33 3.94 5.73 7.82
CA HIS A 33 3.53 6.19 9.14
C HIS A 33 2.42 7.25 9.06
N GLY A 34 2.36 8.03 7.98
CA GLY A 34 1.28 8.99 7.73
C GLY A 34 -0.03 8.37 7.24
N LEU A 35 -0.04 7.09 6.85
CA LEU A 35 -1.26 6.43 6.37
C LEU A 35 -2.12 5.97 7.55
N GLU A 36 -3.37 6.43 7.59
CA GLU A 36 -4.34 6.08 8.64
C GLU A 36 -4.53 4.57 8.77
N ALA A 37 -4.59 3.85 7.64
CA ALA A 37 -4.66 2.39 7.59
C ALA A 37 -3.52 1.66 8.31
N LEU A 38 -2.40 2.35 8.53
CA LEU A 38 -1.21 1.80 9.19
C LEU A 38 -0.93 2.40 10.58
N SER A 39 -1.74 3.34 11.04
CA SER A 39 -1.54 4.09 12.29
C SER A 39 -1.43 3.21 13.54
N HIS A 40 -2.02 2.01 13.52
CA HIS A 40 -2.02 1.07 14.66
C HIS A 40 -0.79 0.14 14.69
N TYR A 41 0.03 0.10 13.64
CA TYR A 41 1.20 -0.77 13.61
C TYR A 41 2.38 -0.16 14.37
N ARG A 42 3.13 -1.01 15.07
CA ARG A 42 4.36 -0.61 15.76
C ARG A 42 5.45 -0.23 14.76
N ASP A 43 6.35 0.66 15.18
CA ASP A 43 7.56 1.05 14.44
C ASP A 43 8.32 -0.11 13.80
N SER A 44 8.54 -1.19 14.55
CA SER A 44 9.28 -2.36 14.05
C SER A 44 8.58 -3.03 12.87
N VAL A 45 7.25 -3.09 12.89
CA VAL A 45 6.43 -3.63 11.79
C VAL A 45 6.50 -2.70 10.59
N LEU A 46 6.33 -1.38 10.79
CA LEU A 46 6.44 -0.39 9.72
C LEU A 46 7.81 -0.44 9.03
N ARG A 47 8.89 -0.54 9.80
CA ARG A 47 10.26 -0.68 9.26
C ARG A 47 10.46 -1.97 8.47
N SER A 48 9.81 -3.06 8.89
CA SER A 48 9.80 -4.30 8.12
C SER A 48 9.04 -4.13 6.80
N LEU A 49 7.88 -3.48 6.83
CA LEU A 49 7.06 -3.20 5.64
C LEU A 49 7.79 -2.31 4.62
N CYS A 50 8.60 -1.34 5.06
CA CYS A 50 9.40 -0.50 4.16
C CYS A 50 10.30 -1.31 3.21
N LYS A 51 10.75 -2.49 3.67
CA LYS A 51 11.61 -3.41 2.92
C LYS A 51 10.86 -4.33 1.96
N THR A 52 9.52 -4.38 2.01
CA THR A 52 8.73 -5.33 1.20
C THR A 52 7.63 -4.68 0.38
N VAL A 53 7.13 -3.50 0.79
CA VAL A 53 6.04 -2.79 0.13
C VAL A 53 6.37 -2.45 -1.32
N ARG A 54 5.40 -2.52 -2.21
CA ARG A 54 5.54 -2.26 -3.64
C ARG A 54 4.47 -1.27 -4.08
N TYR A 55 4.82 -0.40 -5.02
CA TYR A 55 3.84 0.46 -5.67
C TYR A 55 3.38 -0.19 -6.98
N GLU A 56 2.08 -0.19 -7.19
CA GLU A 56 1.43 -0.67 -8.39
C GLU A 56 0.44 0.37 -8.87
N ARG A 57 0.30 0.49 -10.19
CA ARG A 57 -0.69 1.37 -10.82
C ARG A 57 -1.48 0.56 -11.82
N HIS A 58 -2.79 0.53 -11.60
CA HIS A 58 -3.75 -0.21 -12.39
C HIS A 58 -4.66 0.77 -13.13
N LEU A 59 -5.07 0.41 -14.34
CA LEU A 59 -6.05 1.15 -15.13
C LEU A 59 -7.47 0.82 -14.67
N ALA A 60 -8.44 1.62 -15.14
CA ALA A 60 -9.84 1.31 -14.89
C ALA A 60 -10.19 -0.05 -15.51
N ASN A 61 -10.94 -0.85 -14.75
CA ASN A 61 -11.35 -2.23 -15.07
C ASN A 61 -10.25 -3.31 -14.99
N ASP A 62 -9.03 -2.98 -14.53
CA ASP A 62 -8.05 -4.00 -14.20
C ASP A 62 -8.51 -4.82 -12.97
N VAL A 63 -8.39 -6.14 -13.06
CA VAL A 63 -8.71 -7.05 -11.96
C VAL A 63 -7.48 -7.23 -11.09
N LEU A 64 -7.58 -6.90 -9.80
CA LEU A 64 -6.47 -7.00 -8.85
C LEU A 64 -6.23 -8.43 -8.34
N TYR A 65 -7.31 -9.17 -8.06
CA TYR A 65 -7.27 -10.57 -7.62
C TYR A 65 -8.66 -11.21 -7.76
N TYR A 66 -8.70 -12.54 -7.82
CA TYR A 66 -9.95 -13.31 -7.82
C TYR A 66 -10.21 -13.99 -6.47
N THR A 67 -11.48 -14.19 -6.13
CA THR A 67 -11.89 -14.98 -4.97
C THR A 67 -11.38 -16.42 -5.10
N GLY A 68 -10.70 -16.92 -4.08
CA GLY A 68 -10.15 -18.28 -4.05
C GLY A 68 -8.69 -18.40 -4.50
N GLU A 69 -8.08 -17.32 -5.01
CA GLU A 69 -6.64 -17.28 -5.26
C GLU A 69 -5.86 -17.11 -3.96
N LEU A 70 -4.66 -17.72 -3.92
CA LEU A 70 -3.73 -17.52 -2.81
C LEU A 70 -3.27 -16.05 -2.80
N SER A 71 -3.78 -15.26 -1.86
CA SER A 71 -3.36 -13.88 -1.68
C SER A 71 -1.95 -13.81 -1.07
N SER A 72 -1.00 -13.35 -1.88
CA SER A 72 0.38 -13.14 -1.45
C SER A 72 0.61 -11.77 -0.79
N CYS A 73 -0.33 -10.84 -0.96
CA CYS A 73 -0.25 -9.47 -0.48
C CYS A 73 -1.64 -8.90 -0.15
N TRP A 74 -1.61 -7.75 0.54
CA TRP A 74 -2.76 -6.87 0.78
C TRP A 74 -2.42 -5.48 0.24
N TYR A 75 -3.44 -4.64 0.05
CA TYR A 75 -3.31 -3.35 -0.60
C TYR A 75 -3.76 -2.22 0.33
N ILE A 76 -3.13 -1.04 0.18
CA ILE A 76 -3.68 0.25 0.63
C ILE A 76 -3.98 1.08 -0.60
N LEU A 77 -5.20 1.61 -0.69
CA LEU A 77 -5.59 2.46 -1.79
C LEU A 77 -5.06 3.88 -1.58
N LEU A 78 -4.17 4.29 -2.47
CA LEU A 78 -3.57 5.63 -2.47
C LEU A 78 -4.44 6.65 -3.24
N SER A 79 -5.04 6.23 -4.36
CA SER A 79 -5.87 7.08 -5.20
C SER A 79 -6.84 6.23 -6.03
N GLY A 80 -7.93 6.85 -6.50
CA GLY A 80 -8.98 6.18 -7.26
C GLY A 80 -9.99 5.45 -6.37
N SER A 81 -10.67 4.46 -6.94
CA SER A 81 -11.63 3.60 -6.24
C SER A 81 -11.48 2.15 -6.71
N VAL A 82 -11.78 1.20 -5.82
CA VAL A 82 -11.76 -0.23 -6.14
C VAL A 82 -13.10 -0.82 -5.73
N PHE A 83 -13.71 -1.63 -6.60
CA PHE A 83 -14.97 -2.30 -6.33
C PHE A 83 -14.72 -3.77 -6.01
N ILE A 84 -15.14 -4.21 -4.83
CA ILE A 84 -14.94 -5.58 -4.32
C ILE A 84 -16.25 -6.04 -3.70
N ASP A 85 -16.79 -7.14 -4.21
CA ASP A 85 -17.97 -7.84 -3.66
C ASP A 85 -19.14 -6.90 -3.28
N GLY A 86 -19.59 -6.08 -4.24
CA GLY A 86 -20.71 -5.16 -4.02
C GLY A 86 -20.35 -3.86 -3.30
N SER A 87 -19.12 -3.72 -2.81
CA SER A 87 -18.67 -2.57 -2.02
C SER A 87 -17.58 -1.77 -2.72
N MET A 88 -17.65 -0.44 -2.63
CA MET A 88 -16.62 0.46 -3.16
C MET A 88 -15.66 0.88 -2.04
N PHE A 89 -14.36 0.70 -2.28
CA PHE A 89 -13.26 1.11 -1.42
C PHE A 89 -12.66 2.40 -1.97
N LEU A 90 -12.42 3.36 -1.09
CA LEU A 90 -11.91 4.69 -1.40
C LEU A 90 -10.48 4.86 -0.87
N PRO A 91 -9.74 5.92 -1.27
CA PRO A 91 -8.39 6.17 -0.76
C PRO A 91 -8.37 6.14 0.77
N THR A 92 -7.23 5.75 1.35
CA THR A 92 -7.02 5.41 2.77
C THR A 92 -7.57 4.06 3.22
N SER A 93 -8.41 3.39 2.43
CA SER A 93 -8.86 2.03 2.75
C SER A 93 -7.77 0.99 2.51
N SER A 94 -7.79 -0.11 3.27
CA SER A 94 -6.98 -1.31 3.02
C SER A 94 -7.88 -2.51 2.69
N PHE A 95 -7.43 -3.36 1.76
CA PHE A 95 -8.19 -4.53 1.28
C PHE A 95 -7.26 -5.69 0.90
N GLY A 96 -7.83 -6.86 0.59
CA GLY A 96 -7.06 -8.09 0.31
C GLY A 96 -6.52 -8.77 1.58
N LYS A 97 -7.14 -8.55 2.75
CA LYS A 97 -6.73 -9.20 4.00
C LYS A 97 -6.70 -10.73 3.85
N ARG A 98 -5.68 -11.36 4.45
CA ARG A 98 -5.65 -12.80 4.69
C ARG A 98 -6.90 -13.21 5.46
N THR A 99 -7.69 -14.13 4.89
CA THR A 99 -8.60 -14.97 5.65
C THR A 99 -7.73 -15.86 6.55
N GLY A 100 -7.66 -15.57 7.84
CA GLY A 100 -6.82 -16.33 8.77
C GLY A 100 -6.32 -15.51 9.95
N GLY A 101 -7.26 -15.07 10.78
CA GLY A 101 -7.09 -14.65 12.17
C GLY A 101 -8.31 -15.10 12.93
#